data_AF-A0A350QW09-F1
#
_entry.id   AF-A0A350QW09-F1
#
_cell.length_a   1.000
_cell.length_b   1.000
_cell.length_c   1.000
_cell.angle_alpha   90.00
_cell.angle_beta   90.00
_cell.angle_gamma   90.00
#
_symmetry.space_group_name_H-M   'P 1'
#
loop_
_entity.id
_entity.type
_entity.pdbx_description
1 polymer ?
#
loop_
_entity_poly.entity_id
_entity_poly.type
_entity_poly.pdbx_seq_one_letter_code
_entity_poly.pdbx_strand_id
1 'polypeptide(L)'
;MFDKGKIVKKPVALLLPLFFLLPDLVWASPPVPFSGKVSVDGINYHGQAKFSFAIRDQAGAVHWRNGATANDAINVNVSNGRYVVLLGGQGMNPLPASLFANTTSFTSRCPSTRTTGRA
;
A
#
# COMPACT_ATOMS: atom_id res chain seq x y z
N MET A 1 33.54 -23.53 -55.15
CA MET A 1 33.12 -24.43 -54.05
C MET A 1 32.39 -23.57 -53.04
N PHE A 2 31.06 -23.70 -52.96
CA PHE A 2 30.18 -22.79 -52.21
C PHE A 2 30.37 -22.94 -50.69
N ASP A 3 30.71 -21.85 -50.01
CA ASP A 3 30.74 -21.79 -48.55
C ASP A 3 29.30 -21.70 -48.01
N LYS A 4 28.89 -22.68 -47.21
CA LYS A 4 27.55 -22.76 -46.64
C LYS A 4 27.51 -21.95 -45.34
N GLY A 5 26.97 -20.74 -45.41
CA GLY A 5 26.69 -19.91 -44.23
C GLY A 5 25.89 -20.67 -43.16
N LYS A 6 26.49 -20.84 -41.98
CA LYS A 6 25.82 -21.39 -40.80
C LYS A 6 24.81 -20.39 -40.28
N ILE A 7 23.52 -20.69 -40.44
CA ILE A 7 22.42 -19.94 -39.82
C ILE A 7 22.42 -20.27 -38.31
N VAL A 8 22.93 -19.35 -37.51
CA VAL A 8 22.80 -19.40 -36.04
C VAL A 8 21.33 -19.08 -35.69
N LYS A 9 20.57 -20.11 -35.32
CA LYS A 9 19.21 -19.95 -34.78
C LYS A 9 19.34 -19.39 -33.36
N LYS A 10 19.04 -18.10 -33.17
CA LYS A 10 19.00 -17.46 -31.85
C LYS A 10 17.97 -18.20 -30.96
N PRO A 11 18.30 -18.59 -29.72
CA PRO A 11 17.39 -19.34 -28.86
C PRO A 11 16.39 -18.38 -28.21
N VAL A 12 15.44 -17.89 -29.01
CA VAL A 12 14.36 -17.00 -28.52
C VAL A 12 13.26 -17.80 -27.79
N ALA A 13 13.29 -19.13 -27.86
CA ALA A 13 12.22 -20.00 -27.35
C ALA A 13 12.30 -20.35 -25.85
N LEU A 14 13.37 -19.97 -25.12
CA LEU A 14 13.57 -20.41 -23.73
C LEU A 14 12.96 -19.49 -22.65
N LEU A 15 12.40 -18.34 -23.02
CA LEU A 15 11.82 -17.36 -22.09
C LEU A 15 10.33 -17.60 -21.78
N LEU A 16 9.64 -18.41 -22.59
CA LEU A 16 8.19 -18.63 -22.48
C LEU A 16 7.72 -19.49 -21.28
N PRO A 17 8.47 -20.50 -20.77
CA PRO A 17 7.98 -21.33 -19.65
C PRO A 17 8.19 -20.68 -18.28
N LEU A 18 9.03 -19.65 -18.15
CA LEU A 18 9.30 -18.99 -16.86
C LEU A 18 8.12 -18.16 -16.35
N PHE A 19 7.26 -17.67 -17.25
CA PHE A 19 6.11 -16.82 -16.91
C PHE A 19 4.97 -17.60 -16.21
N PHE A 20 4.90 -18.93 -16.37
CA PHE A 20 3.84 -19.76 -15.80
C PHE A 20 4.13 -20.29 -14.38
N LEU A 21 5.36 -20.13 -13.87
CA LEU A 21 5.80 -20.65 -12.56
C LEU A 21 5.80 -19.59 -11.43
N LEU A 22 5.37 -18.36 -11.71
CA LEU A 22 5.43 -17.23 -10.78
C LEU A 22 4.17 -16.93 -9.91
N PRO A 23 2.99 -17.54 -10.06
CA PRO A 23 1.81 -17.08 -9.32
C PRO A 23 1.82 -17.43 -7.81
N ASP A 24 2.63 -18.40 -7.37
CA ASP A 24 2.60 -18.89 -5.97
C ASP A 24 3.38 -18.00 -4.97
N LEU A 25 4.06 -16.95 -5.44
CA LEU A 25 4.97 -16.12 -4.62
C LEU A 25 4.33 -14.87 -3.99
N VAL A 26 3.04 -14.61 -4.21
CA VAL A 26 2.38 -13.39 -3.72
C VAL A 26 1.36 -13.68 -2.61
N TRP A 27 1.84 -13.72 -1.36
CA TRP A 27 1.00 -13.74 -0.14
C TRP A 27 0.54 -12.35 0.32
N ALA A 28 0.30 -11.44 -0.62
CA ALA A 28 -0.19 -10.10 -0.32
C ALA A 28 -1.69 -10.01 -0.63
N SER A 29 -2.44 -9.36 0.24
CA SER A 29 -3.79 -8.91 -0.05
C SER A 29 -3.77 -7.88 -1.19
N PRO A 30 -4.80 -7.82 -2.04
CA PRO A 30 -4.99 -6.65 -2.89
C PRO A 30 -5.01 -5.37 -2.03
N PRO A 31 -4.50 -4.22 -2.55
CA PRO A 31 -4.54 -2.97 -1.84
C PRO A 31 -5.98 -2.57 -1.45
N VAL A 32 -6.14 -2.01 -0.26
CA VAL A 32 -7.46 -1.69 0.30
C VAL A 32 -7.74 -0.19 0.20
N PRO A 33 -8.82 0.24 -0.48
CA PRO A 33 -9.17 1.66 -0.54
C PRO A 33 -9.62 2.17 0.83
N PHE A 34 -8.93 3.20 1.31
CA PHE A 34 -9.24 3.94 2.53
C PHE A 34 -9.44 5.41 2.18
N SER A 35 -10.64 5.92 2.47
CA SER A 35 -11.01 7.30 2.15
C SER A 35 -11.39 8.06 3.42
N GLY A 36 -11.16 9.37 3.40
CA GLY A 36 -11.42 10.20 4.56
C GLY A 36 -11.58 11.67 4.23
N LYS A 37 -11.84 12.44 5.29
CA LYS A 37 -11.87 13.90 5.24
C LYS A 37 -10.86 14.47 6.24
N VAL A 38 -10.17 15.53 5.86
CA VAL A 38 -9.26 16.31 6.69
C VAL A 38 -9.57 17.79 6.57
N SER A 39 -9.52 18.48 7.69
CA SER A 39 -9.68 19.93 7.82
C SER A 39 -8.68 20.46 8.84
N VAL A 40 -8.17 21.66 8.61
CA VAL A 40 -7.34 22.41 9.55
C VAL A 40 -8.16 23.60 10.01
N ASP A 41 -8.36 23.73 11.32
CA ASP A 41 -9.18 24.78 11.94
C ASP A 41 -10.59 24.91 11.33
N GLY A 42 -11.21 23.77 11.02
CA GLY A 42 -12.54 23.69 10.42
C GLY A 42 -12.60 23.99 8.92
N ILE A 43 -11.49 24.40 8.30
CA ILE A 43 -11.39 24.65 6.86
C ILE A 43 -10.86 23.41 6.15
N ASN A 44 -11.50 23.06 5.02
CA ASN A 44 -11.09 21.90 4.23
C ASN A 44 -9.66 22.07 3.71
N TYR A 45 -8.79 21.13 4.04
CA TYR A 45 -7.42 21.17 3.57
C TYR A 45 -7.34 20.84 2.07
N HIS A 46 -6.49 21.53 1.33
CA HIS A 46 -6.25 21.26 -0.09
C HIS A 46 -4.73 21.27 -0.35
N GLY A 47 -4.20 20.20 -0.94
CA GLY A 47 -2.78 20.04 -1.23
C GLY A 47 -2.21 18.72 -0.76
N GLN A 48 -0.88 18.66 -0.65
CA GLN A 48 -0.14 17.46 -0.25
C GLN A 48 0.01 17.38 1.27
N ALA A 49 -0.54 16.34 1.88
CA ALA A 49 -0.40 16.06 3.31
C ALA A 49 0.45 14.80 3.55
N LYS A 50 1.12 14.73 4.70
CA LYS A 50 1.85 13.53 5.13
C LYS A 50 0.99 12.70 6.06
N PHE A 51 0.65 11.47 5.65
CA PHE A 51 -0.14 10.54 6.47
C PHE A 51 0.68 9.29 6.82
N SER A 52 0.48 8.80 8.04
CA SER A 52 0.96 7.49 8.50
C SER A 52 -0.23 6.60 8.81
N PHE A 53 -0.16 5.34 8.40
CA PHE A 53 -1.25 4.38 8.55
C PHE A 53 -0.78 3.16 9.32
N ALA A 54 -1.63 2.66 10.22
CA ALA A 54 -1.42 1.41 10.92
C ALA A 54 -2.75 0.70 11.15
N ILE A 55 -2.71 -0.63 11.07
CA ILE A 55 -3.81 -1.52 11.41
C ILE A 55 -3.51 -2.07 12.81
N ARG A 56 -4.44 -1.86 13.75
CA ARG A 56 -4.30 -2.24 15.16
C ARG A 56 -5.48 -3.06 15.66
N ASP A 57 -5.22 -4.06 16.48
CA ASP A 57 -6.31 -4.80 17.14
C ASP A 57 -6.99 -3.97 18.25
N GLN A 58 -7.98 -4.58 18.91
CA GLN A 58 -8.70 -3.97 20.01
C GLN A 58 -7.80 -3.61 21.20
N ALA A 59 -6.73 -4.39 21.45
CA ALA A 59 -5.73 -4.13 22.48
C ALA A 59 -4.72 -3.03 22.08
N GLY A 60 -4.75 -2.58 20.82
CA GLY A 60 -3.87 -1.54 20.28
C GLY A 60 -2.56 -2.06 19.68
N ALA A 61 -2.35 -3.38 19.63
CA ALA A 61 -1.17 -3.98 19.03
C ALA A 61 -1.17 -3.77 17.51
N VAL A 62 -0.01 -3.44 16.94
CA VAL A 62 0.12 -3.11 15.51
C VAL A 62 0.33 -4.39 14.71
N HIS A 63 -0.62 -4.72 13.85
CA HIS A 63 -0.54 -5.88 12.94
C HIS A 63 -0.02 -5.50 11.55
N TRP A 64 -0.14 -4.23 11.17
CA TRP A 64 0.48 -3.69 9.95
C TRP A 64 0.67 -2.17 10.05
N ARG A 65 1.63 -1.65 9.29
CA ARG A 65 1.91 -0.21 9.15
C ARG A 65 2.46 0.09 7.76
N ASN A 66 2.30 1.33 7.30
CA ASN A 66 2.66 1.72 5.93
C ASN A 66 4.16 1.68 5.63
N GLY A 67 5.04 1.89 6.62
CA GLY A 67 6.50 1.88 6.43
C GLY A 67 7.26 1.00 7.42
N ALA A 68 8.58 1.03 7.41
CA ALA A 68 9.40 0.25 8.35
C ALA A 68 9.19 0.71 9.80
N THR A 69 9.05 2.02 10.01
CA THR A 69 8.93 2.64 11.32
C THR A 69 7.57 3.28 11.57
N ALA A 70 7.29 3.67 12.82
CA ALA A 70 6.05 4.36 13.19
C ALA A 70 5.98 5.81 12.67
N ASN A 71 7.11 6.40 12.27
CA ASN A 71 7.19 7.79 11.79
C ASN A 71 7.17 7.87 10.26
N ASP A 72 7.20 6.73 9.58
CA ASP A 72 7.19 6.70 8.13
C ASP A 72 5.83 7.18 7.63
N ALA A 73 5.85 8.19 6.77
CA ALA A 73 4.65 8.81 6.23
C ALA A 73 4.70 8.82 4.71
N ILE A 74 3.53 8.77 4.09
CA ILE A 74 3.37 8.93 2.64
C ILE A 74 2.77 10.29 2.32
N ASN A 75 3.10 10.82 1.14
CA ASN A 75 2.46 12.02 0.62
C ASN A 75 1.11 11.65 0.00
N VAL A 76 0.05 12.29 0.48
CA VAL A 76 -1.33 12.06 0.04
C VAL A 76 -1.87 13.35 -0.52
N ASN A 77 -2.38 13.28 -1.75
CA ASN A 77 -3.10 14.39 -2.35
C ASN A 77 -4.49 14.52 -1.72
N VAL A 78 -4.77 15.70 -1.20
CA VAL A 78 -6.06 16.04 -0.59
C VAL A 78 -6.72 17.10 -1.45
N SER A 79 -7.94 16.81 -1.93
CA SER A 79 -8.74 17.75 -2.70
C SER A 79 -10.00 18.12 -1.92
N ASN A 80 -10.12 19.41 -1.57
CA ASN A 80 -11.25 19.94 -0.79
C ASN A 80 -11.54 19.13 0.47
N GLY A 81 -10.47 18.81 1.20
CA GLY A 81 -10.47 18.02 2.41
C GLY A 81 -10.63 16.53 2.18
N ARG A 82 -10.85 16.03 0.96
CA ARG A 82 -11.08 14.60 0.70
C ARG A 82 -9.83 13.92 0.17
N TYR A 83 -9.61 12.69 0.60
CA TYR A 83 -8.52 11.86 0.10
C TYR A 83 -8.97 10.41 -0.04
N VAL A 84 -8.25 9.67 -0.89
CA VAL A 84 -8.33 8.21 -1.02
C VAL A 84 -6.90 7.69 -1.08
N VAL A 85 -6.62 6.64 -0.31
CA VAL A 85 -5.33 5.94 -0.27
C VAL A 85 -5.58 4.46 -0.46
N LEU A 86 -4.77 3.79 -1.28
CA LEU A 86 -4.78 2.33 -1.40
C LEU A 86 -3.79 1.73 -0.40
N LEU A 87 -4.27 1.34 0.79
CA LEU A 87 -3.44 0.73 1.83
C LEU A 87 -2.78 -0.54 1.28
N GLY A 88 -1.49 -0.73 1.57
CA GLY A 88 -0.70 -1.84 1.01
C GLY A 88 -0.37 -1.69 -0.48
N GLY A 89 -0.71 -0.54 -1.09
CA GLY A 89 -0.34 -0.20 -2.45
C GLY A 89 1.09 0.31 -2.59
N GLN A 90 1.36 0.99 -3.71
CA GLN A 90 2.69 1.50 -4.04
C GLN A 90 3.24 2.43 -2.94
N GLY A 91 4.53 2.26 -2.62
CA GLY A 91 5.22 3.09 -1.62
C GLY A 91 4.87 2.74 -0.18
N MET A 92 4.20 1.60 0.06
CA MET A 92 3.88 1.09 1.39
C MET A 92 4.30 -0.38 1.52
N ASN A 93 4.43 -0.84 2.76
CA ASN A 93 4.52 -2.27 3.04
C ASN A 93 3.27 -3.00 2.52
N PRO A 94 3.41 -4.18 1.90
CA PRO A 94 2.27 -4.95 1.42
C PRO A 94 1.36 -5.35 2.60
N LEU A 95 0.05 -5.39 2.34
CA LEU A 95 -0.91 -5.87 3.33
C LEU A 95 -0.87 -7.40 3.39
N PRO A 96 -0.59 -8.03 4.54
CA PRO A 96 -0.63 -9.47 4.66
C PRO A 96 -2.07 -9.98 4.55
N ALA A 97 -2.31 -10.99 3.71
CA ALA A 97 -3.64 -11.56 3.51
C ALA A 97 -4.26 -12.14 4.80
N SER A 98 -3.41 -12.59 5.74
CA SER A 98 -3.82 -13.08 7.05
C SER A 98 -4.58 -12.06 7.91
N LEU A 99 -4.41 -10.75 7.66
CA LEU A 99 -5.19 -9.70 8.34
C LEU A 99 -6.70 -9.79 8.07
N PHE A 100 -7.08 -10.29 6.89
CA PHE A 100 -8.47 -10.34 6.44
C PHE A 100 -9.04 -11.76 6.49
N ALA A 101 -8.20 -12.76 6.74
CA ALA A 101 -8.60 -14.16 6.80
C ALA A 101 -9.37 -14.53 8.08
N ASN A 102 -9.30 -13.71 9.13
CA ASN A 102 -9.98 -13.96 10.41
C ASN A 102 -11.09 -12.93 10.65
N THR A 103 -12.33 -13.40 10.81
CA THR A 103 -13.56 -12.61 10.98
C THR A 103 -13.72 -11.95 12.35
N THR A 104 -12.60 -11.67 13.04
CA THR A 104 -12.59 -10.83 14.24
C THR A 104 -12.65 -9.36 13.82
N SER A 105 -13.75 -8.71 14.14
CA SER A 105 -14.07 -7.31 13.82
C SER A 105 -12.88 -6.35 13.99
N PHE A 106 -12.33 -5.86 12.87
CA PHE A 106 -11.36 -4.77 12.87
C PHE A 106 -12.09 -3.43 12.98
N THR A 107 -11.79 -2.63 14.01
CA THR A 107 -12.33 -1.27 14.16
C THR A 107 -11.27 -0.25 13.73
N SER A 108 -11.46 0.38 12.57
CA SER A 108 -10.66 1.55 12.18
C SER A 108 -11.11 2.76 13.01
N ARG A 109 -10.38 3.04 14.10
CA ARG A 109 -10.56 4.30 14.83
C ARG A 109 -9.98 5.45 14.02
N CYS A 110 -10.82 6.41 13.65
CA CYS A 110 -10.38 7.70 13.13
C CYS A 110 -9.47 8.38 14.18
N PRO A 111 -8.27 8.88 13.82
CA PRO A 111 -7.45 9.62 14.76
C PRO A 111 -8.18 10.90 15.21
N SER A 112 -8.48 11.02 16.51
CA SER A 112 -8.94 12.30 17.06
C SER A 112 -7.75 13.25 17.16
N THR A 113 -7.83 14.42 16.55
CA THR A 113 -6.91 15.52 16.79
C THR A 113 -7.05 15.97 18.25
N ARG A 114 -6.05 15.67 19.09
CA ARG A 114 -5.94 16.25 20.43
C ARG A 114 -5.40 17.67 20.27
N THR A 115 -6.30 18.65 20.17
CA THR A 115 -5.94 20.07 20.27
C THR A 115 -5.57 20.35 21.73
N THR A 116 -4.28 20.29 22.07
CA THR A 116 -3.80 20.90 23.31
C THR A 116 -3.81 22.41 23.10
N GLY A 117 -4.95 23.03 23.42
CA GLY A 117 -5.01 24.47 23.64
C GLY A 117 -4.24 24.81 24.91
N ARG A 118 -3.23 25.67 24.77
CA ARG A 118 -2.79 26.54 25.85
C ARG A 118 -2.60 27.92 25.24
N ALA A 119 -3.40 28.86 25.77
CA ALA A 119 -3.22 30.30 25.58
C ALA A 119 -1.87 30.75 26.14
#